data_AF-A0A8C0CDX7-F1
#
_entry.id   AF-A0A8C0CDX7-F1
#
_cell.length_a   1.000
_cell.length_b   1.000
_cell.length_c   1.000
_cell.angle_alpha   90.00
_cell.angle_beta   90.00
_cell.angle_gamma   90.00
#
_symmetry.space_group_name_H-M   'P 1'
#
loop_
_entity.id
_entity.type
_entity.pdbx_description
1 polymer ?
#
loop_
_entity_poly.entity_id
_entity_poly.type
_entity_poly.pdbx_seq_one_letter_code
_entity_poly.pdbx_strand_id
1 'polypeptide(L)'
;MDRHIPMHALPEEIQKMSPEEKVCKYCGVSYLILHEFKAMEEKVKAMEKEMKFYQGSVEREKSLQEMLQSLSQDFEQYRIDNESKMESRIYPRLRLRLEIQYGQKKLVPNSQHSTEPCIDL
;
A
#
# COMPACT_ATOMS: atom_id res chain seq x y z
N MET A 1 3.32 -36.24 31.66
CA MET A 1 2.13 -36.32 32.54
C MET A 1 0.91 -36.37 31.65
N ASP A 2 0.19 -37.50 31.65
CA ASP A 2 -1.06 -37.64 30.90
C ASP A 2 -2.07 -36.61 31.38
N ARG A 3 -2.50 -35.74 30.47
CA ARG A 3 -3.54 -34.75 30.78
C ARG A 3 -4.87 -35.48 30.74
N HIS A 4 -5.44 -35.74 31.91
CA HIS A 4 -6.77 -36.32 31.99
C HIS A 4 -7.77 -35.30 31.39
N ILE A 5 -8.27 -35.58 30.19
CA ILE A 5 -9.30 -34.77 29.55
C ILE A 5 -10.63 -35.30 30.09
N PRO A 6 -11.42 -34.49 30.82
CA PRO A 6 -12.74 -34.92 31.24
C PRO A 6 -13.56 -35.32 30.00
N MET A 7 -14.07 -36.56 29.98
CA MET A 7 -14.82 -37.11 28.85
C MET A 7 -16.16 -36.41 28.61
N HIS A 8 -16.67 -35.70 29.62
CA HIS A 8 -17.94 -35.00 29.58
C HIS A 8 -17.74 -33.51 29.91
N ALA A 9 -18.53 -32.66 29.24
CA ALA A 9 -18.58 -31.24 29.54
C ALA A 9 -19.20 -31.00 30.92
N LEU A 10 -18.88 -29.85 31.52
CA LEU A 10 -19.51 -29.42 32.76
C LEU A 10 -21.02 -29.21 32.50
N PRO A 11 -21.94 -29.68 33.36
CA PRO A 11 -23.38 -29.46 33.18
C PRO A 11 -23.75 -27.97 33.09
N GLU A 12 -24.80 -27.65 32.32
CA GLU A 12 -25.23 -26.26 32.08
C GLU A 12 -25.60 -25.52 33.37
N GLU A 13 -26.19 -26.23 34.33
CA GLU A 13 -26.59 -25.68 35.62
C GLU A 13 -25.37 -25.10 36.34
N ILE A 14 -24.26 -25.84 36.36
CA ILE A 14 -23.00 -25.43 37.00
C ILE A 14 -22.31 -24.34 36.18
N GLN A 15 -22.38 -24.40 34.85
CA GLN A 15 -21.84 -23.33 34.02
C GLN A 15 -22.50 -21.98 34.32
N LYS A 16 -23.83 -21.96 34.48
CA LYS A 16 -24.64 -20.76 34.72
C LYS A 16 -24.60 -20.25 36.16
N MET A 17 -24.08 -21.02 37.12
CA MET A 17 -23.88 -20.57 38.50
C MET A 17 -22.95 -19.35 38.60
N SER A 18 -23.18 -18.52 39.61
CA SER A 18 -22.33 -17.35 39.86
C SER A 18 -20.94 -17.78 40.34
N PRO A 19 -19.90 -16.95 40.17
CA PRO A 19 -18.57 -17.24 40.70
C PRO A 19 -18.55 -17.44 42.22
N GLU A 20 -19.39 -16.72 42.96
CA GLU A 20 -19.47 -16.80 44.42
C GLU A 20 -20.02 -18.15 44.90
N GLU A 21 -20.89 -18.79 44.11
CA GLU A 21 -21.43 -20.12 44.38
C GLU A 21 -20.41 -21.23 44.10
N LYS A 22 -19.44 -20.96 43.21
CA LYS A 22 -18.38 -21.88 42.81
C LYS A 22 -17.20 -21.88 43.78
N VAL A 23 -17.19 -21.02 44.78
CA VAL A 23 -16.07 -20.84 45.71
C VAL A 23 -16.38 -21.45 47.08
N CYS A 24 -15.40 -22.11 47.68
CA CYS A 24 -15.50 -22.60 49.04
C CYS A 24 -15.58 -21.44 50.04
N LYS A 25 -16.62 -21.42 50.86
CA LYS A 25 -16.85 -20.38 51.89
C LYS A 25 -15.77 -20.32 52.98
N TYR A 26 -15.01 -21.39 53.15
CA TYR A 26 -14.00 -21.48 54.22
C TYR A 26 -12.58 -21.16 53.72
N CYS A 27 -12.17 -21.69 52.57
CA CYS A 27 -10.82 -21.47 52.04
C CYS A 27 -10.75 -20.51 50.84
N GLY A 28 -11.89 -20.10 50.26
CA GLY A 28 -11.92 -19.19 49.12
C GLY A 28 -11.48 -19.82 47.79
N VAL A 29 -11.25 -21.13 47.77
CA VAL A 29 -10.78 -21.86 46.60
C VAL A 29 -11.97 -22.28 45.74
N SER A 30 -11.87 -22.11 44.41
CA SER A 30 -12.91 -22.56 43.47
C SER A 30 -13.05 -24.10 43.50
N TYR A 31 -14.28 -24.60 43.47
CA TYR A 31 -14.56 -26.02 43.26
C TYR A 31 -14.25 -26.46 41.83
N LEU A 32 -14.05 -25.51 40.90
CA LEU A 32 -13.88 -25.73 39.47
C LEU A 32 -12.51 -25.28 38.94
N ILE A 33 -11.50 -25.16 39.81
CA ILE A 33 -10.14 -24.73 39.47
C ILE A 33 -9.62 -25.37 38.18
N LEU A 34 -9.76 -26.70 38.04
CA LEU A 34 -9.25 -27.42 36.89
C LEU A 34 -9.92 -27.00 35.57
N HIS A 35 -11.23 -26.75 35.60
CA HIS A 35 -11.97 -26.27 34.44
C HIS A 35 -11.56 -24.84 34.08
N GLU A 36 -11.41 -23.98 35.09
CA GLU A 36 -10.96 -22.59 34.91
C GLU A 36 -9.56 -22.54 34.30
N PHE A 37 -8.62 -23.36 34.81
CA PHE A 37 -7.28 -23.46 34.22
C PHE A 37 -7.31 -23.95 32.78
N LYS A 38 -8.15 -24.93 32.46
CA LYS A 38 -8.28 -25.42 31.08
C LYS A 38 -8.84 -24.36 30.14
N ALA A 39 -9.88 -23.62 30.56
CA ALA A 39 -10.44 -22.53 29.78
C ALA A 39 -9.42 -21.40 29.55
N MET A 40 -8.63 -21.07 30.59
CA MET A 40 -7.54 -20.12 30.46
C MET A 40 -6.44 -20.64 29.51
N GLU A 41 -6.05 -21.91 29.61
CA GLU A 41 -5.06 -22.52 28.71
C GLU A 41 -5.51 -22.48 27.25
N GLU A 42 -6.78 -22.80 26.98
CA GLU A 42 -7.35 -22.74 25.63
C GLU A 42 -7.39 -21.31 25.09
N LYS A 43 -7.76 -20.33 25.93
CA LYS A 43 -7.73 -18.91 25.57
C LYS A 43 -6.31 -18.43 25.25
N VAL A 44 -5.33 -18.82 26.06
CA VAL A 44 -3.91 -18.49 25.81
C VAL A 44 -3.44 -19.11 24.50
N LYS A 45 -3.76 -20.39 24.23
CA LYS A 45 -3.43 -21.03 22.94
C LYS A 45 -4.07 -20.33 21.74
N ALA A 46 -5.31 -19.88 21.88
CA ALA A 46 -5.99 -19.12 20.82
C ALA A 46 -5.27 -17.79 20.58
N MET A 47 -4.99 -17.04 21.64
CA MET A 47 -4.24 -15.78 21.55
C MET A 47 -2.83 -15.96 20.97
N GLU A 48 -2.12 -17.03 21.33
CA GLU A 48 -0.80 -17.34 20.77
C GLU A 48 -0.85 -17.60 19.26
N LYS A 49 -1.92 -18.26 18.77
CA LYS A 49 -2.13 -18.48 17.33
C LYS A 49 -2.40 -17.17 16.61
N GLU A 50 -3.26 -16.32 17.16
CA GLU A 50 -3.54 -15.00 16.60
C GLU A 50 -2.27 -14.13 16.58
N MET A 51 -1.49 -14.14 17.65
CA MET A 51 -0.24 -13.37 17.72
C MET A 51 0.75 -13.79 16.64
N LYS A 52 0.93 -15.09 16.40
CA LYS A 52 1.77 -15.60 15.31
C LYS A 52 1.25 -15.18 13.93
N PHE A 53 -0.07 -15.20 13.73
CA PHE A 53 -0.67 -14.74 12.49
C PHE A 53 -0.37 -13.25 12.23
N TYR A 54 -0.54 -12.39 13.25
CA TYR A 54 -0.26 -10.96 13.13
C TYR A 54 1.23 -10.67 12.91
N GLN A 55 2.13 -11.39 13.58
CA GLN A 55 3.57 -11.28 13.33
C GLN A 55 3.89 -11.54 11.85
N GLY A 56 3.37 -12.62 11.27
CA GLY A 56 3.55 -12.89 9.85
C GLY A 56 2.90 -11.84 8.92
N SER A 57 1.82 -11.19 9.36
CA SER A 57 1.23 -10.08 8.60
C SER A 57 2.14 -8.86 8.54
N VAL A 58 2.78 -8.51 9.66
CA VAL A 58 3.75 -7.41 9.72
C VAL A 58 4.92 -7.65 8.77
N GLU A 59 5.45 -8.88 8.72
CA GLU A 59 6.54 -9.23 7.80
C GLU A 59 6.11 -9.10 6.32
N ARG A 60 4.90 -9.59 5.98
CA ARG A 60 4.35 -9.45 4.63
C ARG A 60 4.13 -7.98 4.26
N GLU A 61 3.55 -7.19 5.15
CA GLU A 61 3.31 -5.76 4.92
C GLU A 61 4.63 -5.02 4.69
N LYS A 62 5.66 -5.31 5.49
CA LYS A 62 6.99 -4.75 5.31
C LYS A 62 7.56 -5.08 3.92
N SER A 63 7.48 -6.34 3.49
CA SER A 63 7.96 -6.75 2.16
C SER A 63 7.21 -6.04 1.02
N LEU A 64 5.90 -5.83 1.18
CA LEU A 64 5.09 -5.09 0.22
C LEU A 64 5.48 -3.61 0.17
N GLN A 65 5.73 -3.01 1.33
CA GLN A 65 6.19 -1.63 1.42
C GLN A 65 7.55 -1.44 0.75
N GLU A 66 8.49 -2.37 0.93
CA GLU A 66 9.80 -2.36 0.27
C GLU A 66 9.65 -2.45 -1.26
N MET A 67 8.80 -3.35 -1.77
CA MET A 67 8.52 -3.45 -3.21
C MET A 67 7.85 -2.20 -3.79
N LEU A 68 6.94 -1.58 -3.04
CA LEU A 68 6.33 -0.31 -3.44
C LEU A 68 7.36 0.81 -3.52
N GLN A 69 8.28 0.86 -2.56
CA GLN A 69 9.34 1.86 -2.55
C GLN A 69 10.29 1.69 -3.74
N SER A 70 10.71 0.46 -4.05
CA SER A 70 11.56 0.20 -5.23
C SER A 70 10.84 0.58 -6.53
N LEU A 71 9.57 0.18 -6.66
CA LEU A 71 8.77 0.50 -7.85
C LEU A 71 8.58 2.02 -8.02
N SER A 72 8.35 2.74 -6.93
CA SER A 72 8.24 4.20 -6.96
C SER A 72 9.56 4.85 -7.41
N GLN A 73 10.70 4.32 -6.95
CA GLN A 73 12.00 4.83 -7.35
C GLN A 73 12.28 4.57 -8.83
N ASP A 74 11.98 3.36 -9.32
CA ASP A 74 12.11 3.01 -10.73
C ASP A 74 11.24 3.90 -11.62
N PHE A 75 10.01 4.19 -11.17
CA PHE A 75 9.10 5.07 -11.88
C PHE A 75 9.63 6.51 -11.97
N GLU A 76 10.17 7.05 -10.87
CA GLU A 76 10.77 8.38 -10.90
C GLU A 76 12.02 8.45 -11.76
N GLN A 77 12.86 7.42 -11.71
CA GLN A 77 14.02 7.34 -12.59
C GLN A 77 13.59 7.31 -14.06
N TYR A 78 12.58 6.51 -14.39
CA TYR A 78 12.03 6.45 -15.75
C TYR A 78 11.47 7.80 -16.21
N ARG A 79 10.79 8.54 -15.33
CA ARG A 79 10.30 9.90 -15.63
C ARG A 79 11.45 10.84 -15.95
N ILE A 80 12.48 10.90 -15.11
CA ILE A 80 13.67 11.73 -15.31
C ILE A 80 14.40 11.37 -16.61
N ASP A 81 14.55 10.08 -16.89
CA ASP A 81 15.20 9.59 -18.11
C ASP A 81 14.42 10.00 -19.37
N ASN A 82 13.09 10.02 -19.32
CA ASN A 82 12.27 10.48 -20.42
C ASN A 82 12.32 12.00 -20.61
N GLU A 83 12.28 12.76 -19.52
CA GLU A 83 12.43 14.23 -19.55
C GLU A 83 13.78 14.61 -20.17
N SER A 84 14.88 13.99 -19.73
CA SER A 84 16.22 14.25 -20.27
C SER A 84 16.37 13.82 -21.75
N LYS A 85 15.75 12.72 -22.18
CA LYS A 85 15.69 12.31 -23.60
C LYS A 85 14.93 13.32 -24.45
N MET A 86 13.84 13.87 -23.93
CA MET A 86 13.07 14.91 -24.60
C MET A 86 13.90 16.20 -24.74
N GLU A 87 14.54 16.64 -23.65
CA GLU A 87 15.41 17.83 -23.62
C GLU A 87 16.59 17.72 -24.59
N SER A 88 17.23 16.56 -24.65
CA SER A 88 18.42 16.35 -25.49
C SER A 88 18.11 16.11 -26.96
N ARG A 89 16.99 15.44 -27.31
CA ARG A 89 16.73 14.99 -28.69
C ARG A 89 15.64 15.79 -29.40
N ILE A 90 14.59 16.17 -28.68
CA ILE A 90 13.39 16.75 -29.29
C ILE A 90 13.51 18.27 -29.34
N TYR A 91 13.83 18.93 -28.22
CA TYR A 91 13.89 20.38 -28.15
C TYR A 91 14.90 21.02 -29.11
N PRO A 92 16.15 20.53 -29.26
CA PRO A 92 17.11 21.11 -30.21
C PRO A 92 16.64 20.99 -31.67
N ARG A 93 16.01 19.86 -32.03
CA ARG A 93 15.45 19.65 -33.38
C ARG A 93 14.27 20.58 -33.65
N LEU A 94 13.39 20.77 -32.68
CA LEU A 94 12.26 21.70 -32.78
C LEU A 94 12.75 23.15 -32.89
N ARG A 95 13.72 23.55 -32.06
CA ARG A 95 14.37 24.86 -32.14
C ARG A 95 14.96 25.12 -33.52
N LEU A 96 15.77 24.20 -34.03
CA LEU A 96 16.36 24.34 -35.36
C LEU A 96 15.30 24.46 -36.46
N ARG A 97 14.22 23.67 -36.39
CA ARG A 97 13.10 23.75 -37.34
C ARG A 97 12.41 25.11 -37.30
N LEU A 98 12.20 25.67 -36.11
CA LEU A 98 11.63 27.00 -35.93
C LEU A 98 12.56 28.06 -36.54
N GLU A 99 13.86 28.03 -36.21
CA GLU A 99 14.87 28.95 -36.75
C GLU A 99 14.90 28.94 -38.29
N ILE A 100 14.85 27.75 -38.91
CA ILE A 100 14.77 27.60 -40.36
C ILE A 100 13.48 28.24 -40.91
N GLN A 101 12.32 28.00 -40.29
CA GLN A 101 11.06 28.63 -40.74
C GLN A 101 11.07 30.15 -40.62
N TYR A 102 11.60 30.70 -39.53
CA TYR A 102 11.74 32.15 -39.34
C TYR A 102 12.72 32.76 -40.35
N GLY A 103 13.83 32.07 -40.65
CA GLY A 103 14.79 32.46 -41.69
C GLY A 103 14.17 32.45 -43.09
N GLN A 104 13.41 31.41 -43.43
CA GLN A 104 12.71 31.30 -44.71
C GLN A 104 11.64 32.39 -44.89
N LYS A 105 10.87 32.71 -43.83
CA LYS A 105 9.90 33.81 -43.85
C LYS A 105 10.54 35.20 -44.06
N LYS A 106 11.78 35.40 -43.62
CA LYS A 106 12.54 36.64 -43.84
C LYS A 106 13.13 36.75 -45.26
N LEU A 107 13.25 35.64 -45.99
CA LEU A 107 13.84 35.56 -47.34
C LEU A 107 12.82 35.60 -48.48
N VAL A 108 11.51 35.74 -48.20
CA VAL A 108 10.50 36.00 -49.25
C VAL A 108 10.44 37.51 -49.51
N PRO A 109 10.87 38.01 -50.69
CA PRO A 109 10.74 39.43 -51.01
C PRO A 109 9.27 39.77 -51.19
N ASN A 110 8.82 40.82 -50.52
CA ASN A 110 7.53 41.44 -50.74
C ASN A 110 7.55 42.13 -52.12
N SER A 111 7.10 41.45 -53.17
CA SER A 111 6.96 42.06 -54.50
C SER A 111 5.70 42.91 -54.55
N GLN A 112 5.80 44.15 -54.09
CA GLN A 112 4.90 45.21 -54.52
C GLN A 112 5.29 45.61 -55.95
N HIS A 113 4.62 45.06 -56.96
CA HIS A 113 4.69 45.64 -58.29
C HIS A 113 3.57 46.67 -58.41
N SER A 114 4.00 47.93 -58.41
CA SER A 114 3.21 49.11 -58.76
C SER A 114 2.64 48.96 -60.17
N THR A 115 1.34 49.08 -60.33
CA THR A 115 0.71 49.43 -61.61
C THR A 115 -0.06 50.72 -61.39
N GLU A 116 0.51 51.82 -61.86
CA GLU A 116 -0.27 52.99 -62.26
C GLU A 116 -0.10 53.20 -63.78
N PRO A 117 -1.12 53.77 -64.44
CA PRO A 117 -1.36 53.58 -65.87
C PRO A 117 -0.73 54.69 -66.71
N CYS A 118 -0.10 54.34 -67.84
CA CYS A 118 0.17 55.31 -68.90
C CYS A 118 -1.14 55.66 -69.61
N ILE A 119 -1.46 56.95 -69.61
CA ILE A 119 -2.46 57.61 -70.46
C ILE A 119 -1.75 57.92 -71.79
N ASP A 120 -2.34 57.53 -72.92
CA ASP A 120 -2.00 58.07 -74.23
C ASP A 120 -3.28 58.57 -74.94
N LEU A 121 -3.09 59.64 -75.70
CA LEU A 121 -4.03 60.58 -76.35
C LEU A 121 -5.36 60.03 -76.89
#